data_AF-A0A3Q1LGL1-F1
#
_entry.id   AF-A0A3Q1LGL1-F1
#
_cell.length_a   1.000
_cell.length_b   1.000
_cell.length_c   1.000
_cell.angle_alpha   90.00
_cell.angle_beta   90.00
_cell.angle_gamma   90.00
#
_symmetry.space_group_name_H-M   'P 1'
#
loop_
_entity.id
_entity.type
_entity.pdbx_description
1 polymer ?
#
loop_
_entity_poly.entity_id
_entity_poly.type
_entity_poly.pdbx_seq_one_letter_code
_entity_poly.pdbx_strand_id
1 'polypeptide(L)'
;MPLLTPLRFSWRRLPAAGVPVKNLGLRTVASGASSPSGASPKAFNIFDRDLKRKQKNWAARQPEPMKFDYLKEEVGSRIADRVYDIARDFRLALDVGCGRGYVAEHLNKETVGKFFQTDIAENALKNALETEIPTVSVLADEEFLPFRENTFDLVVSSLSLHWVNDLPRALEQDTDEIQVNYPGMFELMEDLQGMGESNCAWNRKALLHRDTMLAAAAVYQEMYRNEDGSVPATYQIYYMIGWKYHDSQARPAERGSATVSFGELGKINDLMSQGKKSQ
;
A
#
# COMPACT_ATOMS: atom_id res chain seq x y z
N MET A 1 -6.60 23.51 -6.91
CA MET A 1 -7.17 22.16 -7.07
C MET A 1 -6.39 21.48 -8.18
N PRO A 2 -5.54 20.49 -7.86
CA PRO A 2 -4.88 19.70 -8.89
C PRO A 2 -5.91 18.81 -9.60
N LEU A 3 -5.71 18.65 -10.90
CA LEU A 3 -6.58 17.90 -11.80
C LEU A 3 -6.33 16.40 -11.62
N LEU A 4 -7.34 15.66 -11.15
CA LEU A 4 -7.34 14.19 -11.11
C LEU A 4 -7.33 13.66 -12.56
N THR A 5 -6.18 13.17 -13.03
CA THR A 5 -6.03 12.52 -14.35
C THR A 5 -5.90 11.00 -14.20
N PRO A 6 -6.56 10.18 -15.04
CA PRO A 6 -6.44 8.72 -14.97
C PRO A 6 -5.04 8.25 -15.36
N LEU A 7 -4.47 7.37 -14.54
CA LEU A 7 -3.10 6.87 -14.69
C LEU A 7 -3.07 5.54 -15.46
N ARG A 8 -2.06 5.40 -16.33
CA ARG A 8 -1.73 4.12 -16.99
C ARG A 8 -0.66 3.40 -16.17
N PHE A 9 -1.02 2.28 -15.54
CA PHE A 9 -0.07 1.41 -14.84
C PHE A 9 0.70 0.55 -15.85
N SER A 10 2.03 0.65 -15.83
CA SER A 10 2.92 -0.21 -16.61
C SER A 10 3.81 -1.07 -15.72
N TRP A 11 3.82 -2.39 -15.94
CA TRP A 11 4.50 -3.37 -15.10
C TRP A 11 5.75 -3.92 -15.79
N ARG A 12 6.84 -4.13 -15.05
CA ARG A 12 8.01 -4.87 -15.57
C ARG A 12 7.71 -6.37 -15.58
N ARG A 13 7.62 -6.94 -16.78
CA ARG A 13 7.61 -8.40 -16.98
C ARG A 13 9.03 -8.93 -16.80
N LEU A 14 9.23 -9.98 -16.00
CA LEU A 14 10.38 -10.86 -16.21
C LEU A 14 10.13 -11.69 -17.47
N PRO A 15 11.16 -11.94 -18.31
CA PRO A 15 11.04 -12.93 -19.38
C PRO A 15 10.69 -14.28 -18.74
N ALA A 16 9.67 -14.94 -19.28
CA ALA A 16 9.24 -16.25 -18.81
C ALA A 16 10.43 -17.22 -18.86
N ALA A 17 10.88 -17.69 -17.69
CA ALA A 17 11.87 -18.75 -17.61
C ALA A 17 11.21 -20.04 -18.12
N GLY A 18 11.40 -20.33 -19.42
CA GLY A 18 11.01 -21.60 -20.01
C GLY A 18 11.74 -22.74 -19.32
N VAL A 19 10.99 -23.74 -18.87
CA VAL A 19 11.54 -25.02 -18.40
C VAL A 19 12.33 -25.65 -19.56
N PRO A 20 13.63 -25.98 -19.42
CA PRO A 20 14.39 -26.53 -20.52
C PRO A 20 13.97 -27.98 -20.79
N VAL A 21 13.29 -28.19 -21.90
CA VAL A 21 13.12 -29.50 -22.52
C VAL A 21 14.50 -29.93 -23.03
N LYS A 22 15.05 -31.01 -22.47
CA LYS A 22 16.24 -31.67 -23.01
C LYS A 22 15.91 -32.27 -24.37
N ASN A 23 16.62 -31.88 -25.44
CA ASN A 23 17.17 -32.83 -26.42
C ASN A 23 18.10 -32.22 -27.48
N LEU A 24 19.19 -32.97 -27.70
CA LEU A 24 19.97 -33.23 -28.92
C LEU A 24 20.41 -32.09 -29.86
N GLY A 25 21.75 -31.95 -29.95
CA GLY A 25 22.47 -32.02 -31.23
C GLY A 25 22.58 -30.75 -32.10
N LEU A 26 23.83 -30.30 -32.26
CA LEU A 26 24.41 -29.60 -33.43
C LEU A 26 23.62 -28.46 -34.11
N ARG A 27 24.05 -27.21 -33.88
CA ARG A 27 24.53 -26.18 -34.87
C ARG A 27 24.31 -24.75 -34.36
N THR A 28 25.35 -23.92 -34.52
CA THR A 28 25.39 -22.48 -34.19
C THR A 28 24.93 -21.64 -35.38
N VAL A 29 24.21 -20.54 -35.13
CA VAL A 29 24.09 -19.41 -36.07
C VAL A 29 24.24 -18.10 -35.29
N ALA A 30 25.21 -17.28 -35.70
CA ALA A 30 25.44 -15.94 -35.17
C ALA A 30 24.51 -14.93 -35.86
N SER A 31 24.00 -13.93 -35.11
CA SER A 31 23.44 -12.70 -35.68
C SER A 31 23.68 -11.51 -34.75
N GLY A 32 23.82 -10.33 -35.37
CA GLY A 32 24.57 -9.18 -34.89
C GLY A 32 24.15 -8.60 -33.54
N ALA A 33 25.15 -8.15 -32.80
CA ALA A 33 24.99 -7.31 -31.63
C ALA A 33 24.48 -5.92 -32.05
N SER A 34 23.17 -5.72 -31.96
CA SER A 34 22.62 -4.38 -31.74
C SER A 34 22.74 -4.07 -30.24
N SER A 35 23.62 -3.15 -29.88
CA SER A 35 23.67 -2.59 -28.53
C SER A 35 22.33 -1.92 -28.20
N PRO A 36 21.60 -2.32 -27.15
CA PRO A 36 20.56 -1.46 -26.62
C PRO A 36 21.26 -0.37 -25.80
N SER A 37 21.51 0.77 -26.45
CA SER A 37 21.71 2.03 -25.75
C SER A 37 20.38 2.39 -25.08
N GLY A 38 20.26 2.01 -23.82
CA GLY A 38 19.09 2.26 -23.00
C GLY A 38 19.40 1.84 -21.58
N ALA A 39 20.36 2.52 -20.94
CA ALA A 39 20.58 2.37 -19.51
C ALA A 39 19.26 2.72 -18.81
N SER A 40 18.54 1.69 -18.36
CA SER A 40 17.49 1.85 -17.36
C SER A 40 18.09 2.63 -16.19
N PRO A 41 17.37 3.58 -15.57
CA PRO A 41 17.84 4.15 -14.32
C PRO A 41 18.13 2.97 -13.39
N LYS A 42 19.35 2.91 -12.83
CA LYS A 42 19.67 1.89 -11.84
C LYS A 42 18.65 2.05 -10.72
N ALA A 43 17.69 1.14 -10.61
CA ALA A 43 16.84 1.05 -9.44
C ALA A 43 17.80 0.92 -8.25
N PHE A 44 17.76 1.88 -7.34
CA PHE A 44 18.60 1.82 -6.14
C PHE A 44 18.08 0.66 -5.31
N ASN A 45 18.81 -0.45 -5.28
CA ASN A 45 18.45 -1.61 -4.47
C ASN A 45 18.85 -1.33 -3.02
N ILE A 46 17.97 -0.62 -2.31
CA ILE A 46 18.17 -0.18 -0.92
C ILE A 46 17.71 -1.27 0.04
N PHE A 47 16.63 -1.98 -0.29
CA PHE A 47 15.96 -2.93 0.59
C PHE A 47 16.19 -4.39 0.19
N ASP A 48 16.54 -5.23 1.17
CA ASP A 48 16.61 -6.68 1.04
C ASP A 48 15.20 -7.27 1.10
N ARG A 49 14.66 -7.59 -0.08
CA ARG A 49 13.30 -8.15 -0.25
C ARG A 49 13.15 -9.54 0.36
N ASP A 50 14.21 -10.36 0.36
CA ASP A 50 14.19 -11.68 0.97
C ASP A 50 14.16 -11.58 2.51
N LEU A 51 14.88 -10.60 3.07
CA LEU A 51 14.79 -10.30 4.49
C LEU A 51 13.41 -9.77 4.86
N LYS A 52 12.84 -8.86 4.08
CA LYS A 52 11.47 -8.35 4.33
C LYS A 52 10.44 -9.48 4.27
N ARG A 53 10.56 -10.38 3.30
CA ARG A 53 9.74 -11.61 3.24
C ARG A 53 9.84 -12.44 4.51
N LYS A 54 11.05 -12.63 5.06
CA LYS A 54 11.27 -13.38 6.31
C LYS A 54 10.64 -12.68 7.51
N GLN A 55 10.79 -11.35 7.61
CA GLN A 55 10.21 -10.53 8.68
C GLN A 55 8.67 -10.61 8.67
N LYS A 56 8.02 -10.36 7.52
CA LYS A 56 6.55 -10.46 7.40
C LYS A 56 6.05 -11.88 7.69
N ASN A 57 6.77 -12.92 7.21
CA ASN A 57 6.41 -14.31 7.52
C ASN A 57 6.56 -14.68 9.00
N TRP A 58 7.54 -14.09 9.69
CA TRP A 58 7.74 -14.29 11.13
C TRP A 58 6.65 -13.58 11.95
N ALA A 59 6.33 -12.33 11.58
CA ALA A 59 5.25 -11.54 12.16
C ALA A 59 3.89 -12.27 12.05
N ALA A 60 3.58 -12.81 10.86
CA ALA A 60 2.35 -13.55 10.64
C ALA A 60 2.23 -14.85 11.45
N ARG A 61 3.33 -15.36 12.04
CA ARG A 61 3.33 -16.57 12.90
C ARG A 61 3.22 -16.26 14.39
N GLN A 62 3.19 -14.98 14.78
CA GLN A 62 3.06 -14.64 16.20
C GLN A 62 1.69 -15.10 16.74
N PRO A 63 1.63 -15.58 17.99
CA PRO A 63 0.43 -16.17 18.57
C PRO A 63 -0.69 -15.16 18.80
N GLU A 64 -0.36 -13.88 19.00
CA GLU A 64 -1.30 -12.80 19.28
C GLU A 64 -1.20 -11.70 18.20
N PRO A 65 -1.74 -11.93 16.99
CA PRO A 65 -1.58 -10.99 15.88
C PRO A 65 -2.30 -9.64 16.15
N MET A 66 -3.43 -9.67 16.87
CA MET A 66 -4.19 -8.47 17.27
C MET A 66 -3.36 -7.50 18.14
N LYS A 67 -2.34 -8.00 18.86
CA LYS A 67 -1.48 -7.15 19.69
C LYS A 67 -0.70 -6.12 18.86
N PHE A 68 -0.34 -6.50 17.63
CA PHE A 68 0.57 -5.70 16.79
C PHE A 68 -0.12 -5.16 15.53
N ASP A 69 -1.21 -5.78 15.08
CA ASP A 69 -1.85 -5.42 13.82
C ASP A 69 -2.79 -4.19 13.88
N TYR A 70 -3.00 -3.60 15.07
CA TYR A 70 -3.92 -2.47 15.28
C TYR A 70 -3.73 -1.31 14.29
N LEU A 71 -2.48 -0.98 13.96
CA LEU A 71 -2.19 0.10 13.01
C LEU A 71 -2.61 -0.29 11.59
N LYS A 72 -2.42 -1.55 11.20
CA LYS A 72 -2.84 -2.04 9.87
C LYS A 72 -4.35 -2.10 9.73
N GLU A 73 -5.05 -2.42 10.82
CA GLU A 73 -6.51 -2.38 10.90
C GLU A 73 -7.03 -0.95 10.73
N GLU A 74 -6.51 0.01 11.51
CA GLU A 74 -6.85 1.43 11.40
C GLU A 74 -6.58 1.98 9.98
N VAL A 75 -5.41 1.67 9.40
CA VAL A 75 -5.10 2.07 8.01
C VAL A 75 -6.04 1.39 7.02
N GLY A 76 -6.37 0.11 7.24
CA GLY A 76 -7.32 -0.65 6.42
C GLY A 76 -8.69 0.02 6.36
N SER A 77 -9.22 0.43 7.52
CA SER A 77 -10.48 1.17 7.65
C SER A 77 -10.45 2.49 6.89
N ARG A 78 -9.38 3.30 7.07
CA ARG A 78 -9.22 4.58 6.36
C ARG A 78 -9.11 4.45 4.84
N ILE A 79 -8.52 3.36 4.35
CA ILE A 79 -8.48 3.07 2.91
C ILE A 79 -9.88 2.74 2.41
N ALA A 80 -10.64 1.92 3.15
CA ALA A 80 -12.00 1.56 2.77
C ALA A 80 -12.91 2.79 2.70
N ASP A 81 -12.85 3.70 3.68
CA ASP A 81 -13.59 4.97 3.67
C ASP A 81 -13.31 5.79 2.40
N ARG A 82 -12.02 5.93 2.04
CA ARG A 82 -11.62 6.61 0.80
C ARG A 82 -12.10 5.91 -0.47
N VAL A 83 -12.20 4.58 -0.45
CA VAL A 83 -12.77 3.83 -1.57
C VAL A 83 -14.27 4.09 -1.67
N TYR A 84 -14.99 4.21 -0.55
CA TYR A 84 -16.42 4.55 -0.52
C TYR A 84 -16.73 5.97 -0.99
N ASP A 85 -15.80 6.92 -0.83
CA ASP A 85 -15.93 8.28 -1.39
C ASP A 85 -15.93 8.30 -2.93
N ILE A 86 -15.46 7.22 -3.56
CA ILE A 86 -15.48 7.12 -5.02
C ILE A 86 -16.86 6.61 -5.44
N ALA A 87 -17.67 7.48 -6.04
CA ALA A 87 -19.03 7.18 -6.50
C ALA A 87 -19.08 6.22 -7.72
N ARG A 88 -18.57 4.99 -7.56
CA ARG A 88 -18.56 3.91 -8.56
C ARG A 88 -18.36 2.56 -7.86
N ASP A 89 -18.83 1.50 -8.52
CA ASP A 89 -18.45 0.12 -8.18
C ASP A 89 -17.18 -0.31 -8.93
N PHE A 90 -16.47 -1.28 -8.35
CA PHE A 90 -15.24 -1.84 -8.88
C PHE A 90 -15.41 -3.36 -9.05
N ARG A 91 -15.50 -3.80 -10.29
CA ARG A 91 -15.68 -5.23 -10.59
C ARG A 91 -14.46 -6.06 -10.20
N LEU A 92 -13.25 -5.57 -10.50
CA LEU A 92 -11.99 -6.21 -10.16
C LEU A 92 -11.07 -5.24 -9.42
N ALA A 93 -10.73 -5.57 -8.17
CA ALA A 93 -9.81 -4.80 -7.35
C ALA A 93 -8.53 -5.61 -7.05
N LEU A 94 -7.42 -4.91 -6.77
CA LEU A 94 -6.15 -5.47 -6.33
C LEU A 94 -5.67 -4.78 -5.06
N ASP A 95 -5.33 -5.57 -4.04
CA ASP A 95 -4.66 -5.16 -2.82
C ASP A 95 -3.19 -5.60 -2.85
N VAL A 96 -2.28 -4.63 -2.84
CA VAL A 96 -0.83 -4.84 -2.91
C VAL A 96 -0.22 -4.76 -1.52
N GLY A 97 0.34 -5.88 -1.07
CA GLY A 97 0.87 -6.04 0.29
C GLY A 97 -0.24 -6.20 1.33
N CYS A 98 -1.27 -6.99 1.01
CA CYS A 98 -2.52 -7.09 1.76
C CYS A 98 -2.37 -7.60 3.21
N GLY A 99 -1.25 -8.26 3.53
CA GLY A 99 -1.07 -8.96 4.80
C GLY A 99 -2.16 -10.03 5.00
N ARG A 100 -2.99 -9.84 6.03
CA ARG A 100 -4.14 -10.70 6.34
C ARG A 100 -5.45 -10.22 5.72
N GLY A 101 -5.43 -9.12 4.96
CA GLY A 101 -6.60 -8.59 4.28
C GLY A 101 -7.33 -7.47 5.02
N TYR A 102 -6.61 -6.60 5.74
CA TYR A 102 -7.20 -5.53 6.56
C TYR A 102 -8.10 -4.57 5.76
N VAL A 103 -7.77 -4.27 4.50
CA VAL A 103 -8.65 -3.42 3.66
C VAL A 103 -9.92 -4.17 3.25
N ALA A 104 -9.79 -5.46 2.93
CA ALA A 104 -10.91 -6.27 2.45
C ALA A 104 -11.97 -6.52 3.54
N GLU A 105 -11.56 -6.51 4.81
CA GLU A 105 -12.46 -6.61 5.97
C GLU A 105 -13.46 -5.46 6.06
N HIS A 106 -13.07 -4.25 5.64
CA HIS A 106 -13.90 -3.05 5.75
C HIS A 106 -14.65 -2.71 4.44
N LEU A 107 -14.45 -3.49 3.37
CA LEU A 107 -15.11 -3.29 2.09
C LEU A 107 -16.32 -4.24 1.93
N ASN A 108 -17.31 -3.81 1.14
CA ASN A 108 -18.51 -4.61 0.86
C ASN A 108 -18.60 -5.05 -0.61
N LYS A 109 -19.43 -6.09 -0.85
CA LYS A 109 -19.63 -6.68 -2.18
C LYS A 109 -20.35 -5.77 -3.19
N GLU A 110 -21.03 -4.73 -2.71
CA GLU A 110 -21.71 -3.74 -3.56
C GLU A 110 -20.70 -2.79 -4.20
N THR A 111 -19.64 -2.47 -3.48
CA THR A 111 -18.57 -1.58 -3.93
C THR A 111 -17.48 -2.34 -4.66
N VAL A 112 -17.10 -3.54 -4.19
CA VAL A 112 -16.05 -4.35 -4.80
C VAL A 112 -16.57 -5.76 -5.12
N GLY A 113 -16.60 -6.10 -6.40
CA GLY A 113 -17.12 -7.40 -6.86
C GLY A 113 -16.17 -8.57 -6.57
N LYS A 114 -14.88 -8.43 -6.86
CA LYS A 114 -13.87 -9.45 -6.57
C LYS A 114 -12.53 -8.79 -6.26
N PHE A 115 -11.90 -9.22 -5.17
CA PHE A 115 -10.69 -8.60 -4.66
C PHE A 115 -9.49 -9.55 -4.71
N PHE A 116 -8.47 -9.18 -5.48
CA PHE A 116 -7.22 -9.94 -5.55
C PHE A 116 -6.27 -9.40 -4.49
N GLN A 117 -5.77 -10.29 -3.64
CA GLN A 117 -4.93 -9.96 -2.51
C GLN A 117 -3.53 -10.49 -2.76
N THR A 118 -2.53 -9.61 -2.77
CA THR A 118 -1.14 -9.99 -2.98
C THR A 118 -0.28 -9.68 -1.79
N ASP A 119 0.57 -10.64 -1.40
CA ASP A 119 1.63 -10.42 -0.42
C ASP A 119 2.83 -11.29 -0.76
N ILE A 120 4.03 -10.80 -0.43
CA ILE A 120 5.28 -11.56 -0.52
C ILE A 120 5.38 -12.64 0.56
N ALA A 121 4.62 -12.51 1.66
CA ALA A 121 4.62 -13.42 2.79
C ALA A 121 3.49 -14.46 2.71
N GLU A 122 3.87 -15.70 2.41
CA GLU A 122 2.96 -16.85 2.33
C GLU A 122 2.14 -17.06 3.61
N ASN A 123 2.74 -16.91 4.80
CA ASN A 123 1.99 -17.10 6.05
C ASN A 123 0.96 -16.00 6.28
N ALA A 124 1.18 -14.79 5.77
CA ALA A 124 0.20 -13.71 5.89
C ALA A 124 -1.07 -14.06 5.10
N LEU A 125 -0.90 -14.57 3.87
CA LEU A 125 -2.01 -15.04 3.02
C LEU A 125 -2.72 -16.26 3.60
N LYS A 126 -1.98 -17.19 4.23
CA LYS A 126 -2.59 -18.36 4.91
C LYS A 126 -3.44 -17.96 6.11
N ASN A 127 -3.13 -16.83 6.73
CA ASN A 127 -3.83 -16.30 7.90
C ASN A 127 -4.79 -15.16 7.53
N ALA A 128 -5.22 -15.10 6.27
CA ALA A 128 -6.15 -14.09 5.78
C ALA A 128 -7.49 -14.18 6.53
N LEU A 129 -8.07 -13.01 6.79
CA LEU A 129 -9.37 -12.87 7.42
C LEU A 129 -10.46 -13.28 6.45
N GLU A 130 -11.54 -13.88 6.97
CA GLU A 130 -12.73 -14.13 6.19
C GLU A 130 -13.47 -12.81 5.97
N THR A 131 -13.78 -12.51 4.71
CA THR A 131 -14.39 -11.24 4.31
C THR A 131 -15.68 -11.50 3.55
N GLU A 132 -16.60 -10.53 3.54
CA GLU A 132 -17.84 -10.64 2.76
C GLU A 132 -17.56 -10.67 1.24
N ILE A 133 -16.51 -9.97 0.81
CA ILE A 133 -16.13 -9.90 -0.61
C ILE A 133 -15.44 -11.20 -1.04
N PRO A 134 -15.73 -11.71 -2.25
CA PRO A 134 -14.96 -12.78 -2.85
C PRO A 134 -13.48 -12.39 -3.04
N THR A 135 -12.59 -13.00 -2.26
CA THR A 135 -11.15 -12.75 -2.33
C THR A 135 -10.38 -13.85 -3.06
N VAL A 136 -9.26 -13.49 -3.68
CA VAL A 136 -8.27 -14.43 -4.23
C VAL A 136 -6.89 -14.03 -3.77
N SER A 137 -6.27 -14.89 -2.95
CA SER A 137 -4.90 -14.71 -2.49
C SER A 137 -3.88 -15.15 -3.55
N VAL A 138 -2.89 -14.31 -3.81
CA VAL A 138 -1.82 -14.53 -4.79
C VAL A 138 -0.48 -14.21 -4.14
N LEU A 139 0.38 -15.23 -4.00
CA LEU A 139 1.75 -15.04 -3.50
C LEU A 139 2.58 -14.35 -4.59
N ALA A 140 2.94 -13.08 -4.36
CA ALA A 140 3.68 -12.27 -5.32
C ALA A 140 4.55 -11.21 -4.61
N ASP A 141 5.69 -10.88 -5.20
CA ASP A 141 6.45 -9.70 -4.78
C ASP A 141 5.77 -8.45 -5.33
N GLU A 142 5.58 -7.44 -4.49
CA GLU A 142 4.98 -6.16 -4.87
C GLU A 142 5.80 -5.44 -5.98
N GLU A 143 7.09 -5.75 -6.13
CA GLU A 143 7.93 -5.27 -7.24
C GLU A 143 7.62 -5.93 -8.60
N PHE A 144 7.05 -7.15 -8.59
CA PHE A 144 6.86 -7.99 -9.77
C PHE A 144 5.49 -8.69 -9.74
N LEU A 145 4.44 -7.90 -9.92
CA LEU A 145 3.08 -8.43 -9.91
C LEU A 145 2.77 -9.30 -11.16
N PRO A 146 2.21 -10.52 -11.00
CA PRO A 146 1.97 -11.48 -12.09
C PRO A 146 0.69 -11.18 -12.89
N PHE A 147 0.31 -9.91 -13.03
CA PHE A 147 -0.93 -9.50 -13.70
C PHE A 147 -0.65 -8.80 -15.03
N ARG A 148 -1.62 -8.84 -15.94
CA ARG A 148 -1.55 -8.05 -17.17
C ARG A 148 -1.85 -6.58 -16.84
N GLU A 149 -1.24 -5.66 -17.58
CA GLU A 149 -1.60 -4.24 -17.49
C GLU A 149 -3.10 -4.02 -17.77
N ASN A 150 -3.69 -3.01 -17.13
CA ASN A 150 -5.10 -2.63 -17.28
C ASN A 150 -6.13 -3.74 -16.94
N THR A 151 -5.78 -4.66 -16.04
CA THR A 151 -6.67 -5.74 -15.57
C THR A 151 -7.64 -5.28 -14.49
N PHE A 152 -7.16 -4.46 -13.55
CA PHE A 152 -7.93 -4.06 -12.37
C PHE A 152 -8.54 -2.67 -12.55
N ASP A 153 -9.72 -2.51 -11.98
CA ASP A 153 -10.48 -1.26 -11.95
C ASP A 153 -10.11 -0.42 -10.72
N LEU A 154 -9.62 -1.08 -9.66
CA LEU A 154 -9.11 -0.48 -8.42
C LEU A 154 -7.79 -1.17 -8.01
N VAL A 155 -6.80 -0.39 -7.61
CA VAL A 155 -5.58 -0.87 -6.96
C VAL A 155 -5.41 -0.08 -5.67
N VAL A 156 -5.24 -0.78 -4.56
CA VAL A 156 -4.94 -0.22 -3.24
C VAL A 156 -3.67 -0.85 -2.67
N SER A 157 -3.02 -0.15 -1.76
CA SER A 157 -1.96 -0.71 -0.93
C SER A 157 -2.02 -0.11 0.46
N SER A 158 -1.83 -0.96 1.47
CA SER A 158 -1.73 -0.57 2.88
C SER A 158 -0.35 -0.92 3.44
N LEU A 159 0.42 0.10 3.86
CA LEU A 159 1.69 -0.05 4.59
C LEU A 159 2.70 -1.06 3.99
N SER A 160 2.77 -1.19 2.66
CA SER A 160 3.74 -2.09 2.01
C SER A 160 4.66 -1.40 1.00
N LEU A 161 4.16 -0.39 0.28
CA LEU A 161 4.90 0.20 -0.84
C LEU A 161 6.15 1.01 -0.45
N HIS A 162 6.31 1.40 0.82
CA HIS A 162 7.52 2.07 1.30
C HIS A 162 8.77 1.18 1.35
N TRP A 163 8.62 -0.15 1.20
CA TRP A 163 9.73 -1.10 1.11
C TRP A 163 10.13 -1.48 -0.32
N VAL A 164 9.63 -0.74 -1.31
CA VAL A 164 9.80 -1.03 -2.75
C VAL A 164 10.86 -0.10 -3.33
N ASN A 165 11.76 -0.62 -4.16
CA ASN A 165 12.94 0.13 -4.63
C ASN A 165 12.65 1.13 -5.79
N ASP A 166 11.48 1.09 -6.43
CA ASP A 166 11.08 1.97 -7.56
C ASP A 166 9.66 2.54 -7.37
N LEU A 167 9.48 3.35 -6.32
CA LEU A 167 8.22 4.02 -5.96
C LEU A 167 7.71 5.11 -6.96
N PRO A 168 8.57 5.91 -7.64
CA PRO A 168 8.11 7.08 -8.41
C PRO A 168 7.18 6.81 -9.60
N ARG A 169 6.92 5.55 -9.96
CA ARG A 169 6.03 5.18 -11.07
C ARG A 169 4.58 4.92 -10.67
N ALA A 170 4.25 4.90 -9.37
CA ALA A 170 2.94 4.46 -8.89
C ALA A 170 1.87 5.56 -8.70
N LEU A 171 2.27 6.85 -8.66
CA LEU A 171 1.46 8.08 -8.84
C LEU A 171 0.25 8.35 -7.88
N GLU A 172 -0.06 9.66 -7.79
CA GLU A 172 -0.99 10.46 -6.97
C GLU A 172 -1.24 10.03 -5.50
N GLN A 173 -0.87 10.93 -4.58
CA GLN A 173 -0.62 10.64 -3.18
C GLN A 173 -1.56 11.46 -2.30
N ASP A 174 -2.35 10.76 -1.47
CA ASP A 174 -3.00 11.34 -0.30
C ASP A 174 -2.20 10.92 0.95
N THR A 175 -2.05 11.82 1.92
CA THR A 175 -1.19 11.58 3.09
C THR A 175 -1.95 11.88 4.37
N ASP A 176 -2.04 10.89 5.26
CA ASP A 176 -2.52 11.08 6.62
C ASP A 176 -1.38 10.99 7.62
N GLU A 177 -1.62 11.58 8.79
CA GLU A 177 -0.76 11.42 9.96
C GLU A 177 -1.54 10.70 11.06
N ILE A 178 -0.91 9.71 11.67
CA ILE A 178 -1.38 9.07 12.90
C ILE A 178 -0.26 9.13 13.92
N GLN A 179 -0.57 9.62 15.11
CA GLN A 179 0.34 9.60 16.23
C GLN A 179 -0.10 8.51 17.22
N VAL A 180 0.84 7.64 17.60
CA VAL A 180 0.63 6.59 18.61
C VAL A 180 1.62 6.82 19.74
N ASN A 181 1.14 6.78 20.99
CA ASN A 181 1.95 6.97 22.18
C ASN A 181 2.33 5.62 22.78
N TYR A 182 3.64 5.41 22.99
CA TYR A 182 4.21 4.18 23.54
C TYR A 182 4.76 4.41 24.96
N PRO A 183 4.78 3.40 25.84
CA PRO A 183 5.43 3.53 27.14
C PRO A 183 6.93 3.88 27.04
N GLY A 184 7.58 3.45 25.96
CA GLY A 184 9.00 3.69 25.72
C GLY A 184 9.44 3.19 24.35
N MET A 185 10.74 3.37 24.08
CA MET A 185 11.35 2.96 22.80
C MET A 185 11.30 1.44 22.59
N PHE A 186 11.36 0.64 23.66
CA PHE A 186 11.39 -0.82 23.54
C PHE A 186 10.06 -1.37 23.08
N GLU A 187 8.96 -0.84 23.59
CA GLU A 187 7.60 -1.19 23.22
C GLU A 187 7.32 -0.78 21.76
N LEU A 188 7.76 0.41 21.35
CA LEU A 188 7.71 0.82 19.95
C LEU A 188 8.45 -0.15 19.03
N MET A 189 9.65 -0.58 19.40
CA MET A 189 10.43 -1.52 18.60
C MET A 189 9.82 -2.93 18.58
N GLU A 190 9.26 -3.40 19.70
CA GLU A 190 8.52 -4.66 19.78
C GLU A 190 7.36 -4.65 18.79
N ASP A 191 6.58 -3.57 18.77
CA ASP A 191 5.44 -3.42 17.87
C ASP A 191 5.86 -3.38 16.40
N LEU A 192 6.90 -2.60 16.06
CA LEU A 192 7.46 -2.58 14.70
C LEU A 192 7.96 -3.95 14.26
N GLN A 193 8.56 -4.73 15.18
CA GLN A 193 8.98 -6.09 14.90
C GLN A 193 7.78 -7.02 14.71
N GLY A 194 6.80 -6.95 15.60
CA GLY A 194 5.56 -7.72 15.57
C GLY A 194 4.73 -7.47 14.32
N MET A 195 4.73 -6.23 13.81
CA MET A 195 4.09 -5.87 12.53
C MET A 195 4.86 -6.36 11.31
N GLY A 196 6.14 -6.75 11.46
CA GLY A 196 7.04 -7.07 10.36
C GLY A 196 7.67 -5.84 9.69
N GLU A 197 7.56 -4.65 10.31
CA GLU A 197 8.04 -3.34 9.84
C GLU A 197 9.49 -3.03 10.26
N SER A 198 10.25 -4.07 10.60
CA SER A 198 11.67 -3.97 10.90
C SER A 198 12.49 -3.52 9.69
N ASN A 199 13.55 -2.75 9.96
CA ASN A 199 14.50 -2.31 8.93
C ASN A 199 15.08 -3.49 8.12
N CYS A 200 14.91 -3.44 6.79
CA CYS A 200 15.44 -4.42 5.85
C CYS A 200 16.49 -3.83 4.87
N ALA A 201 17.05 -2.66 5.16
CA ALA A 201 18.07 -2.05 4.29
C ALA A 201 19.35 -2.91 4.22
N TRP A 202 19.96 -3.00 3.03
CA TRP A 202 21.19 -3.77 2.80
C TRP A 202 22.37 -3.28 3.66
N ASN A 203 22.41 -1.99 4.00
CA ASN A 203 23.46 -1.37 4.79
C ASN A 203 23.20 -1.41 6.31
N ARG A 204 22.17 -2.12 6.78
CA ARG A 204 21.86 -2.19 8.21
C ARG A 204 22.98 -2.89 8.98
N LYS A 205 23.19 -2.49 10.24
CA LYS A 205 24.01 -3.27 11.17
C LYS A 205 23.25 -4.54 11.57
N ALA A 206 23.88 -5.70 11.41
CA ALA A 206 23.25 -6.99 11.71
C ALA A 206 23.04 -7.19 13.23
N LEU A 207 23.91 -6.61 14.05
CA LEU A 207 23.90 -6.72 15.51
C LEU A 207 23.99 -5.31 16.11
N LEU A 208 23.13 -5.05 17.10
CA LEU A 208 23.17 -3.84 17.92
C LEU A 208 23.61 -4.24 19.34
N HIS A 209 24.56 -3.49 19.90
CA HIS A 209 25.01 -3.75 21.26
C HIS A 209 23.95 -3.30 22.27
N ARG A 210 23.80 -4.04 23.37
CA ARG A 210 22.82 -3.72 24.42
C ARG A 210 22.98 -2.29 24.93
N ASP A 211 24.21 -1.84 25.14
CA ASP A 211 24.49 -0.49 25.63
C ASP A 211 24.08 0.59 24.64
N THR A 212 24.19 0.32 23.33
CA THR A 212 23.68 1.23 22.30
C THR A 212 22.16 1.35 22.37
N MET A 213 21.46 0.24 22.59
CA MET A 213 20.01 0.24 22.74
C MET A 213 19.57 1.00 24.01
N LEU A 214 20.26 0.80 25.12
CA LEU A 214 19.97 1.53 26.36
C LEU A 214 20.26 3.02 26.25
N ALA A 215 21.39 3.38 25.64
CA ALA A 215 21.73 4.78 25.38
C ALA A 215 20.69 5.43 24.45
N ALA A 216 20.29 4.73 23.38
CA ALA A 216 19.25 5.20 22.48
C ALA A 216 17.92 5.38 23.22
N ALA A 217 17.50 4.43 24.07
CA ALA A 217 16.26 4.54 24.84
C ALA A 217 16.25 5.77 25.76
N ALA A 218 17.35 6.00 26.48
CA ALA A 218 17.49 7.16 27.37
C ALA A 218 17.43 8.49 26.60
N VAL A 219 18.13 8.56 25.45
CA VAL A 219 18.11 9.73 24.57
C VAL A 219 16.72 9.96 23.99
N TYR A 220 16.03 8.90 23.55
CA TYR A 220 14.69 8.98 22.98
C TYR A 220 13.67 9.50 24.01
N GLN A 221 13.77 9.02 25.25
CA GLN A 221 12.89 9.45 26.34
C GLN A 221 13.17 10.89 26.78
N GLU A 222 14.43 11.34 26.79
CA GLU A 222 14.75 12.72 27.15
C GLU A 222 14.32 13.73 26.07
N MET A 223 14.48 13.38 24.80
CA MET A 223 14.18 14.31 23.69
C MET A 223 12.70 14.38 23.34
N TYR A 224 11.94 13.27 23.49
CA TYR A 224 10.61 13.15 22.89
C TYR A 224 9.49 12.82 23.88
N ARG A 225 9.75 12.61 25.19
CA ARG A 225 8.67 12.22 26.10
C ARG A 225 7.57 13.28 26.19
N ASN A 226 6.33 12.80 26.25
CA ASN A 226 5.16 13.57 26.63
C ASN A 226 5.14 13.79 28.15
N GLU A 227 4.23 14.66 28.62
CA GLU A 227 4.05 14.97 30.05
C GLU A 227 3.66 13.74 30.89
N ASP A 228 2.95 12.78 30.29
CA ASP A 228 2.54 11.51 30.91
C ASP A 228 3.66 10.45 30.93
N GLY A 229 4.85 10.78 30.39
CA GLY A 229 6.00 9.89 30.30
C GLY A 229 6.00 8.96 29.09
N SER A 230 4.95 8.98 28.26
CA SER A 230 4.89 8.23 27.00
C SER A 230 5.79 8.86 25.93
N VAL A 231 6.15 8.06 24.94
CA VAL A 231 6.95 8.46 23.79
C VAL A 231 6.06 8.43 22.54
N PRO A 232 5.85 9.57 21.86
CA PRO A 232 5.08 9.63 20.64
C PRO A 232 5.86 9.07 19.46
N ALA A 233 5.19 8.27 18.63
CA ALA A 233 5.65 7.94 17.28
C ALA A 233 4.62 8.43 16.28
N THR A 234 5.08 9.27 15.36
CA THR A 234 4.27 9.82 14.27
C THR A 234 4.45 8.97 13.01
N TYR A 235 3.36 8.37 12.55
CA TYR A 235 3.28 7.60 11.32
C TYR A 235 2.67 8.47 10.22
N GLN A 236 3.46 8.75 9.19
CA GLN A 236 2.93 9.32 7.95
C GLN A 236 2.51 8.19 7.03
N ILE A 237 1.21 8.13 6.75
CA ILE A 237 0.60 7.09 5.94
C ILE A 237 0.39 7.66 4.56
N TYR A 238 0.99 6.99 3.59
CA TYR A 238 0.85 7.30 2.18
C TYR A 238 -0.17 6.34 1.59
N TYR A 239 -1.30 6.88 1.14
CA TYR A 239 -2.29 6.10 0.42
C TYR A 239 -1.98 6.12 -1.07
N MET A 240 -2.13 4.96 -1.69
CA MET A 240 -2.02 4.83 -3.14
C MET A 240 -3.29 4.14 -3.62
N ILE A 241 -4.17 4.93 -4.23
CA ILE A 241 -5.42 4.46 -4.82
C ILE A 241 -5.39 4.79 -6.31
N GLY A 242 -5.34 3.77 -7.14
CA GLY A 242 -5.39 3.90 -8.59
C GLY A 242 -6.65 3.28 -9.16
N TRP A 243 -7.34 3.96 -10.06
CA TRP A 243 -8.46 3.37 -10.80
C TRP A 243 -8.40 3.61 -12.29
N LYS A 244 -8.94 2.65 -13.04
CA LYS A 244 -9.09 2.74 -14.49
C LYS A 244 -10.12 3.81 -14.85
N TYR A 245 -9.87 4.58 -15.91
CA TYR A 245 -10.83 5.54 -16.47
C TYR A 245 -12.18 4.87 -16.75
N HIS A 246 -13.28 5.57 -16.44
CA HIS A 246 -14.64 5.12 -16.72
C HIS A 246 -15.51 6.30 -17.19
N ASP A 247 -16.45 6.04 -18.10
CA ASP A 247 -17.27 7.09 -18.74
C ASP A 247 -18.21 7.81 -17.76
N SER A 248 -18.55 7.17 -16.62
CA SER A 248 -19.35 7.78 -15.55
C SER A 248 -18.55 8.77 -14.68
N GLN A 249 -17.24 8.91 -14.91
CA GLN A 249 -16.41 9.80 -14.10
C GLN A 249 -16.82 11.25 -14.28
N ALA A 250 -17.10 11.93 -13.17
CA ALA A 250 -17.45 13.34 -13.14
C ALA A 250 -16.35 14.14 -13.85
N ARG A 251 -16.73 14.83 -14.91
CA ARG A 251 -15.80 15.72 -15.62
C ARG A 251 -15.61 16.97 -14.77
N PRO A 252 -14.37 17.48 -14.61
CA PRO A 252 -14.16 18.76 -13.97
C PRO A 252 -15.06 19.81 -14.63
N ALA A 253 -15.81 20.55 -13.82
CA ALA A 253 -16.63 21.63 -14.32
C ALA A 253 -15.74 22.70 -14.97
N GLU A 254 -16.27 23.43 -15.95
CA GLU A 254 -15.49 24.46 -16.64
C GLU A 254 -14.97 25.50 -15.64
N ARG A 255 -13.71 25.92 -15.80
CA ARG A 255 -13.09 26.87 -14.88
C ARG A 255 -13.91 28.17 -14.85
N GLY A 256 -14.49 28.49 -13.69
CA GLY A 256 -15.36 29.66 -13.50
C GLY A 256 -16.86 29.37 -13.49
N SER A 257 -17.29 28.12 -13.63
CA SER A 257 -18.70 27.72 -13.56
C SER A 257 -19.25 27.56 -12.14
N ALA A 258 -18.51 28.01 -11.12
CA ALA A 258 -18.96 27.92 -9.73
C ALA A 258 -20.03 28.98 -9.48
N THR A 259 -21.26 28.53 -9.22
CA THR A 259 -22.43 29.40 -8.95
C THR A 259 -22.57 29.78 -7.48
N VAL A 260 -21.81 29.15 -6.58
CA VAL A 260 -21.88 29.36 -5.13
C VAL A 260 -20.47 29.50 -4.57
N SER A 261 -20.28 30.51 -3.72
CA SER A 261 -19.00 30.74 -3.03
C SER A 261 -18.89 29.86 -1.79
N PHE A 262 -17.67 29.41 -1.47
CA PHE A 262 -17.38 28.60 -0.28
C PHE A 262 -17.81 29.29 1.04
N GLY A 263 -17.89 30.63 1.05
CA GLY A 263 -18.38 31.40 2.20
C GLY A 263 -19.90 31.32 2.43
N GLU A 264 -20.66 30.76 1.49
CA GLU A 264 -22.13 30.66 1.55
C GLU A 264 -22.63 29.29 2.00
N LEU A 265 -21.73 28.36 2.36
CA LEU A 265 -22.05 27.00 2.81
C LEU A 265 -23.01 26.97 4.01
N GLY A 266 -22.98 27.98 4.88
CA GLY A 266 -23.92 28.10 6.01
C GLY A 266 -25.38 28.30 5.62
N LYS A 267 -25.68 28.66 4.37
CA LYS A 267 -27.03 28.89 3.83
C LYS A 267 -27.53 27.72 2.96
N ILE A 268 -26.77 26.63 2.84
CA ILE A 268 -27.14 25.48 2.01
C ILE A 268 -28.46 24.84 2.45
N ASN A 269 -28.73 24.79 3.76
CA ASN A 269 -30.00 24.27 4.27
C ASN A 269 -31.20 25.10 3.80
N ASP A 270 -31.04 26.42 3.65
CA ASP A 270 -32.11 27.29 3.16
C ASP A 270 -32.34 27.11 1.65
N LEU A 271 -31.27 26.93 0.86
CA LEU A 271 -31.34 26.65 -0.59
C LEU A 271 -31.98 25.28 -0.90
N MET A 272 -31.67 24.25 -0.11
CA MET A 272 -32.24 22.90 -0.25
C MET A 272 -33.73 22.85 0.12
N SER A 273 -34.20 23.75 0.99
CA SER A 273 -35.61 23.85 1.38
C SER A 273 -36.51 24.45 0.29
N GLN A 274 -35.95 25.29 -0.59
CA GLN A 274 -36.71 25.95 -1.66
C GLN A 274 -36.98 25.04 -2.88
N GLY A 275 -36.19 23.97 -3.07
CA GLY A 275 -36.35 23.03 -4.18
C GLY A 275 -37.51 22.04 -4.05
N LYS A 276 -38.13 21.89 -2.86
CA LYS A 276 -39.25 20.96 -2.63
C LYS A 276 -40.66 21.56 -2.84
N LYS A 277 -40.77 22.78 -3.38
CA LYS A 277 -42.06 23.41 -3.73
C LYS A 277 -42.15 23.79 -5.21
N SER A 278 -42.07 22.80 -6.10
CA SER A 278 -42.83 22.81 -7.37
C SER A 278 -42.69 21.49 -8.11
N GLN A 279 -43.86 20.90 -8.36
CA GLN A 279 -44.19 19.71 -9.17
C GLN A 279 -43.91 18.35 -8.54
#